data_AF-A0A370VZ40-F1
#
_entry.id   AF-A0A370VZ40-F1
#
_cell.length_a   1.000
_cell.length_b   1.000
_cell.length_c   1.000
_cell.angle_alpha   90.00
_cell.angle_beta   90.00
_cell.angle_gamma   90.00
#
_symmetry.space_group_name_H-M   'P 1'
#
loop_
_entity.id
_entity.type
_entity.pdbx_description
1 polymer ?
#
loop_
_entity_poly.entity_id
_entity_poly.type
_entity_poly.pdbx_seq_one_letter_code
_entity_poly.pdbx_strand_id
1 'polypeptide(L)'
;MPEYRIQVVTGKVESAGTDANVYLTIYGSAGSSEEIHLESGGDDFERASVSNFVHTLRDLGDLRKVRIRHDNTGGWPGWFLERIVIRNEDSDQEWSFPCSLWLSTDEHDEQIDRILDLA
;
A
#
# COMPACT_ATOMS: atom_id res chain seq x y z
N MET A 1 0.02 14.14 16.68
CA MET A 1 0.28 13.53 15.37
C MET A 1 -0.46 12.21 15.40
N PRO A 2 -1.53 12.06 14.62
CA PRO A 2 -2.36 10.85 14.67
C PRO A 2 -1.61 9.61 14.21
N GLU A 3 -2.03 8.47 14.74
CA GLU A 3 -1.59 7.15 14.32
C GLU A 3 -2.46 6.67 13.15
N TYR A 4 -1.82 6.28 12.05
CA TYR A 4 -2.47 5.65 10.91
C TYR A 4 -2.12 4.18 10.85
N ARG A 5 -3.13 3.32 10.90
CA ARG A 5 -3.02 1.90 10.59
C ARG A 5 -3.22 1.70 9.10
N ILE A 6 -2.26 1.06 8.45
CA ILE A 6 -2.26 0.76 7.01
C ILE A 6 -2.32 -0.75 6.87
N GLN A 7 -3.35 -1.25 6.20
CA GLN A 7 -3.49 -2.65 5.85
C GLN A 7 -3.34 -2.80 4.34
N VAL A 8 -2.39 -3.62 3.92
CA VAL A 8 -2.14 -3.95 2.52
C VAL A 8 -2.61 -5.36 2.28
N VAL A 9 -3.56 -5.53 1.35
CA VAL A 9 -4.13 -6.83 1.02
C VAL A 9 -3.52 -7.32 -0.29
N THR A 10 -2.69 -8.35 -0.21
CA THR A 10 -2.16 -9.04 -1.39
C THR A 10 -3.20 -10.04 -1.90
N GLY A 11 -3.43 -10.06 -3.21
CA GLY A 11 -4.45 -10.92 -3.80
C GLY A 11 -4.11 -12.41 -3.72
N LYS A 12 -5.08 -13.24 -4.12
CA LYS A 12 -5.00 -14.70 -4.03
C LYS A 12 -4.58 -15.42 -5.32
N VAL A 13 -4.31 -14.67 -6.39
CA VAL A 13 -3.86 -15.23 -7.67
C VAL A 13 -2.52 -15.95 -7.49
N GLU A 14 -2.19 -16.85 -8.42
CA GLU A 14 -0.92 -17.56 -8.36
C GLU A 14 0.25 -16.57 -8.40
N SER A 15 1.27 -16.80 -7.57
CA SER A 15 2.47 -15.94 -7.46
C SER A 15 2.18 -14.47 -7.16
N ALA A 16 1.12 -14.17 -6.40
CA ALA A 16 0.72 -12.79 -6.07
C ALA A 16 1.64 -12.05 -5.09
N GLY A 17 2.51 -12.74 -4.35
CA GLY A 17 3.39 -12.13 -3.33
C GLY A 17 4.62 -11.48 -3.91
N THR A 18 5.34 -10.67 -3.12
CA THR A 18 6.53 -9.95 -3.58
C THR A 18 7.65 -9.93 -2.55
N ASP A 19 8.88 -10.08 -3.02
CA ASP A 19 10.11 -9.90 -2.23
C ASP A 19 10.64 -8.45 -2.29
N ALA A 20 9.98 -7.57 -3.06
CA ALA A 20 10.46 -6.21 -3.29
C ALA A 20 10.14 -5.28 -2.12
N ASN A 21 10.93 -4.21 -1.97
CA ASN A 21 10.63 -3.18 -0.99
C ASN A 21 9.43 -2.35 -1.46
N VAL A 22 8.42 -2.18 -0.61
CA VAL A 22 7.17 -1.50 -0.92
C VAL A 22 7.11 -0.12 -0.26
N TYR A 23 6.67 0.88 -1.02
CA TYR A 23 6.62 2.27 -0.60
C TYR A 23 5.25 2.89 -0.84
N LEU A 24 4.77 3.67 0.14
CA LEU A 24 3.47 4.32 0.13
C LEU A 24 3.59 5.83 0.34
N THR A 25 2.86 6.61 -0.45
CA THR A 25 2.59 8.03 -0.17
C THR A 25 1.08 8.25 -0.05
N ILE A 26 0.63 8.92 1.00
CA ILE A 26 -0.77 9.16 1.30
C ILE A 26 -1.10 10.63 1.02
N TYR A 27 -2.21 10.91 0.35
CA TYR A 27 -2.65 12.27 0.03
C TYR A 27 -4.05 12.53 0.60
N GLY A 28 -4.19 13.59 1.39
CA GLY A 28 -5.46 14.06 1.92
C GLY A 28 -5.68 15.56 1.73
N SER A 29 -6.79 16.06 2.26
CA SER A 29 -7.21 17.46 2.12
C SER A 29 -6.29 18.46 2.80
N ALA A 30 -5.53 18.06 3.83
CA ALA A 30 -4.56 18.89 4.53
C ALA A 30 -3.11 18.70 4.04
N GLY A 31 -2.88 17.86 3.03
CA GLY A 31 -1.56 17.65 2.41
C GLY A 31 -1.22 16.17 2.20
N SER A 32 0.07 15.85 2.05
CA SER A 32 0.56 14.48 1.84
C SER A 32 1.57 14.01 2.88
N SER A 33 1.68 12.71 3.10
CA SER A 33 2.84 12.14 3.81
C SER A 33 4.12 12.33 2.99
N GLU A 34 5.27 12.06 3.63
CA GLU A 34 6.47 11.65 2.91
C GLU A 34 6.27 10.24 2.34
N GLU A 35 7.23 9.76 1.53
CA GLU A 35 7.21 8.37 1.09
C GLU A 35 7.61 7.46 2.26
N ILE A 36 6.75 6.49 2.56
CA ILE A 36 6.86 5.58 3.69
C ILE A 36 7.34 4.24 3.18
N HIS A 37 8.44 3.73 3.71
CA HIS A 37 8.83 2.33 3.52
C HIS A 37 7.95 1.44 4.41
N LEU A 38 7.19 0.53 3.80
CA LEU A 38 6.29 -0.37 4.52
C LEU A 38 7.04 -1.66 4.88
N GLU A 39 7.50 -1.76 6.12
CA GLU A 39 8.27 -2.90 6.62
C GLU A 39 7.84 -3.21 8.07
N SER A 40 7.48 -4.47 8.34
CA SER A 40 7.15 -4.93 9.70
C SER A 40 8.28 -5.74 10.36
N GLY A 41 9.37 -6.01 9.63
CA GLY A 41 10.46 -6.90 10.03
C GLY A 41 10.13 -8.39 9.93
N GLY A 42 8.98 -8.72 9.32
CA GLY A 42 8.55 -10.07 9.00
C GLY A 42 8.50 -10.35 7.49
N ASP A 43 7.82 -11.44 7.13
CA ASP A 43 7.53 -11.81 5.76
C ASP A 43 6.22 -11.13 5.33
N ASP A 44 6.34 -9.98 4.67
CA ASP A 44 5.23 -9.11 4.29
C ASP A 44 4.79 -9.35 2.83
N PHE A 45 3.58 -8.91 2.51
CA PHE A 45 3.04 -8.90 1.14
C PHE A 45 2.86 -10.27 0.48
N GLU A 46 2.82 -11.34 1.28
CA GLU A 46 2.62 -12.70 0.80
C GLU A 46 1.26 -12.94 0.13
N ARG A 47 1.20 -13.92 -0.77
CA ARG A 47 -0.04 -14.30 -1.46
C ARG A 47 -1.18 -14.56 -0.47
N ALA A 48 -2.35 -13.99 -0.75
CA ALA A 48 -3.56 -14.12 0.07
C ALA A 48 -3.36 -13.72 1.55
N SER A 49 -2.49 -12.74 1.80
CA SER A 49 -2.19 -12.21 3.12
C SER A 49 -2.67 -10.77 3.32
N VAL A 50 -2.63 -10.33 4.57
CA VAL A 50 -2.83 -8.93 4.98
C VAL A 50 -1.63 -8.49 5.80
N SER A 51 -0.81 -7.61 5.23
CA SER A 51 0.28 -6.95 5.97
C SER A 51 -0.22 -5.69 6.66
N ASN A 52 0.21 -5.46 7.89
CA ASN A 52 -0.29 -4.38 8.74
C ASN A 52 0.88 -3.51 9.19
N PHE A 53 0.77 -2.21 8.95
CA PHE A 53 1.77 -1.21 9.30
C PHE A 53 1.12 -0.10 10.13
N VAL A 54 1.90 0.52 11.00
CA VAL A 54 1.45 1.61 11.86
C VAL A 54 2.45 2.75 11.74
N HIS A 55 1.98 3.93 11.33
CA HIS A 55 2.81 5.12 11.20
C HIS A 55 2.17 6.33 11.85
N THR A 56 2.94 7.01 12.70
CA THR A 56 2.57 8.34 13.22
C THR A 56 2.84 9.38 12.15
N LEU A 57 1.80 10.06 11.67
CA LEU A 57 1.90 11.09 10.63
C LEU A 57 1.33 12.42 11.13
N ARG A 58 1.57 13.49 10.39
CA ARG A 58 0.76 14.71 10.57
C ARG A 58 -0.69 14.40 10.21
N ASP A 59 -1.61 15.22 10.71
CA ASP A 59 -3.00 15.14 10.26
C ASP A 59 -3.07 15.47 8.75
N LEU A 60 -3.59 14.53 7.96
CA LEU A 60 -3.72 14.65 6.52
C LEU A 60 -5.14 15.09 6.12
N GLY A 61 -6.05 15.25 7.09
CA GLY A 61 -7.47 15.48 6.84
C GLY A 61 -8.10 14.29 6.11
N ASP A 62 -9.12 14.59 5.29
CA ASP A 62 -9.80 13.58 4.48
C ASP A 62 -8.86 13.02 3.41
N LEU A 63 -8.54 11.73 3.49
CA LEU A 63 -7.73 11.05 2.48
C LEU A 63 -8.49 10.99 1.14
N ARG A 64 -7.75 11.15 0.05
CA ARG A 64 -8.32 11.22 -1.32
C ARG A 64 -7.71 10.20 -2.27
N LYS A 65 -6.40 9.96 -2.13
CA LYS A 65 -5.66 9.02 -2.97
C LYS A 65 -4.39 8.55 -2.28
N VAL A 66 -3.83 7.47 -2.78
CA VAL A 66 -2.51 6.97 -2.39
C VAL A 66 -1.66 6.72 -3.63
N ARG A 67 -0.34 6.78 -3.47
CA ARG A 67 0.62 6.26 -4.45
C ARG A 67 1.35 5.08 -3.80
N ILE A 68 1.27 3.91 -4.41
CA ILE A 68 1.93 2.69 -3.96
C ILE A 68 2.89 2.24 -5.06
N ARG A 69 4.13 1.91 -4.70
CA ARG A 69 5.12 1.37 -5.63
C ARG A 69 6.01 0.34 -4.95
N HIS A 70 6.75 -0.43 -5.74
CA HIS A 70 7.91 -1.18 -5.25
C HIS A 70 9.18 -0.80 -6.02
N ASP A 71 10.34 -1.29 -5.60
CA ASP A 71 11.65 -0.99 -6.23
C ASP A 71 12.17 -2.10 -7.16
N ASN A 72 11.36 -3.14 -7.40
CA ASN A 72 11.67 -4.29 -8.24
C ASN A 72 12.91 -5.10 -7.79
N THR A 73 13.25 -5.05 -6.49
CA THR A 73 14.30 -5.89 -5.89
C THR A 73 13.76 -7.25 -5.44
N GLY A 74 14.65 -8.14 -4.99
CA GLY A 74 14.27 -9.49 -4.53
C GLY A 74 14.24 -10.55 -5.64
N GLY A 75 13.84 -11.77 -5.30
CA GLY A 75 13.78 -12.90 -6.24
C GLY A 75 12.50 -12.89 -7.09
N TRP A 76 11.40 -12.49 -6.46
CA TRP A 76 10.07 -12.43 -7.07
C TRP A 76 9.46 -11.03 -6.86
N PRO A 77 9.79 -10.03 -7.69
CA PRO A 77 9.36 -8.66 -7.46
C PRO A 77 7.92 -8.38 -7.90
N GLY A 78 7.37 -9.15 -8.84
CA GLY A 78 6.01 -8.95 -9.35
C GLY A 78 4.97 -9.17 -8.25
N TRP A 79 4.01 -8.25 -8.14
CA TRP A 79 3.09 -8.22 -7.01
C TRP A 79 1.65 -8.02 -7.46
N PHE A 80 0.71 -8.81 -6.96
CA PHE A 80 -0.71 -8.55 -7.19
C PHE A 80 -1.35 -7.88 -5.97
N LEU A 81 -1.55 -6.57 -6.07
CA LEU A 81 -2.19 -5.78 -5.02
C LEU A 81 -3.72 -5.81 -5.17
N GLU A 82 -4.43 -6.31 -4.16
CA GLU A 82 -5.90 -6.29 -4.14
C GLU A 82 -6.43 -4.91 -3.73
N ARG A 83 -6.02 -4.42 -2.55
CA ARG A 83 -6.43 -3.11 -2.02
C ARG A 83 -5.54 -2.64 -0.86
N ILE A 84 -5.66 -1.36 -0.52
CA ILE A 84 -5.08 -0.76 0.69
C ILE A 84 -6.23 -0.20 1.55
N VAL A 85 -6.21 -0.46 2.85
CA VAL A 85 -7.13 0.14 3.83
C VAL A 85 -6.31 0.98 4.81
N ILE A 86 -6.72 2.22 5.05
CA ILE A 86 -6.05 3.13 5.96
C ILE A 86 -7.06 3.60 7.00
N ARG A 87 -6.71 3.52 8.28
CA ARG A 87 -7.52 4.01 9.40
C ARG A 87 -6.73 4.99 10.24
N ASN A 88 -7.34 6.12 10.57
CA ASN A 88 -6.82 7.05 11.56
C ASN A 88 -7.36 6.64 12.94
N GLU A 89 -6.49 6.22 13.84
CA GLU A 89 -6.88 5.65 15.15
C GLU A 89 -7.44 6.70 16.12
N ASP A 90 -7.12 7.98 15.94
CA ASP A 90 -7.63 9.07 16.79
C ASP A 90 -9.08 9.44 16.44
N SER A 91 -9.42 9.42 15.15
CA SER A 91 -10.73 9.84 14.63
C SER A 91 -11.67 8.69 14.29
N ASP A 92 -11.16 7.46 14.27
CA ASP A 92 -11.85 6.25 13.83
C ASP A 92 -12.28 6.26 12.35
N GLN A 93 -11.78 7.21 11.55
CA GLN A 93 -12.08 7.31 10.13
C GLN A 93 -11.25 6.29 9.33
N GLU A 94 -11.91 5.61 8.39
CA GLU A 94 -11.32 4.56 7.55
C GLU A 94 -11.54 4.85 6.07
N TRP A 95 -10.53 4.55 5.25
CA TRP A 95 -10.50 4.77 3.81
C TRP A 95 -10.01 3.52 3.09
N SER A 96 -10.65 3.15 1.98
CA SER A 96 -10.32 1.97 1.19
C SER A 96 -9.96 2.35 -0.25
N PHE A 97 -8.82 1.87 -0.71
CA PHE A 97 -8.24 2.13 -2.03
C PHE A 97 -8.12 0.80 -2.80
N PRO A 98 -9.11 0.45 -3.65
CA PRO A 98 -9.06 -0.76 -4.46
C PRO A 98 -8.02 -0.63 -5.58
N CYS A 99 -7.36 -1.75 -5.93
CA CYS A 99 -6.43 -1.84 -7.05
C CYS A 99 -6.78 -3.04 -7.94
N SER A 100 -6.61 -4.25 -7.42
CA SER A 100 -6.82 -5.53 -8.12
C SER A 100 -6.04 -5.64 -9.44
N LEU A 101 -4.76 -5.21 -9.42
CA LEU A 101 -3.87 -5.21 -10.58
C LEU A 101 -2.46 -5.66 -10.19
N TRP A 102 -1.71 -6.14 -11.19
CA TRP A 102 -0.29 -6.45 -11.06
C TRP A 102 0.56 -5.18 -11.05
N LEU A 103 1.42 -5.05 -10.05
CA LEU A 103 2.59 -4.18 -10.08
C LEU A 103 3.78 -5.07 -10.46
N SER A 104 4.15 -5.08 -11.74
CA SER A 104 5.25 -5.88 -12.27
C SER A 104 5.84 -5.23 -13.50
N THR A 105 7.06 -5.62 -13.87
CA THR A 105 7.72 -5.19 -15.13
C THR A 105 7.41 -6.09 -16.33
N ASP A 106 6.76 -7.23 -16.11
CA ASP A 106 6.52 -8.28 -17.12
C ASP A 106 5.09 -8.83 -17.12
N GLU A 107 4.22 -8.32 -16.24
CA GLU A 107 2.80 -8.69 -16.15
C GLU A 107 1.90 -7.48 -16.42
N HIS A 108 0.74 -7.75 -16.99
CA HIS A 108 -0.34 -6.80 -17.27
C HIS A 108 0.10 -5.54 -18.07
N ASP A 109 0.29 -4.40 -17.41
CA ASP A 109 0.64 -3.11 -18.01
C ASP A 109 2.08 -2.68 -17.72
N GLU A 110 2.91 -3.60 -17.20
CA GLU A 110 4.36 -3.40 -17.00
C GLU A 110 4.72 -2.19 -16.12
N GLN A 111 3.81 -1.82 -15.21
CA GLN A 111 3.99 -0.71 -14.28
C GLN A 111 4.16 -1.24 -12.86
N ILE A 112 5.15 -0.69 -12.13
CA ILE A 112 5.46 -1.03 -10.72
C ILE A 112 5.04 0.06 -9.72
N ASP A 113 4.27 1.03 -10.19
CA ASP A 113 3.79 2.21 -9.46
C ASP A 113 2.32 2.45 -9.81
N ARG A 114 1.48 2.72 -8.81
CA ARG A 114 0.06 3.06 -9.00
C ARG A 114 -0.34 4.23 -8.14
N ILE A 115 -1.16 5.11 -8.73
CA ILE A 115 -1.98 6.06 -7.99
C ILE A 115 -3.38 5.45 -7.88
N LEU A 116 -3.88 5.30 -6.65
CA LEU A 116 -5.20 4.75 -6.36
C LEU A 116 -6.06 5.86 -5.75
N ASP A 117 -7.20 6.14 -6.37
CA ASP A 117 -8.18 7.07 -5.82
C ASP A 117 -9.06 6.37 -4.77
N LEU A 118 -9.60 7.14 -3.83
CA LEU A 118 -10.57 6.65 -2.85
C LEU A 118 -11.82 6.13 -3.56
N ALA A 119 -12.32 4.96 -3.13
CA ALA A 119 -13.56 4.38 -3.65
C ALA A 119 -14.83 5.16 -3.26
#